data_AF-A0A7J3VBF4-F1
#
_entry.id   AF-A0A7J3VBF4-F1
#
_cell.length_a   1.000
_cell.length_b   1.000
_cell.length_c   1.000
_cell.angle_alpha   90.00
_cell.angle_beta   90.00
_cell.angle_gamma   90.00
#
_symmetry.space_group_name_H-M   'P 1'
#
loop_
_entity.id
_entity.type
_entity.pdbx_description
1 polymer ?
#
loop_
_entity_poly.entity_id
_entity_poly.type
_entity_poly.pdbx_seq_one_letter_code
_entity_poly.pdbx_strand_id
1 'polypeptide(L)'
;MNLELLMRWKFLKSFDNIKFEEPYPIIKAYIVPYRDDAGIIDYRRVKPEDVENFKYVLMKLKEFLQDILNIDVVKSYDEVRRLELIGDLISLYFKIPLLKEILPSTIPSPLKIYLLYRVFLVPRSHETREPLRVDLVAFVKEVYEKKERYLSVLQSLTNILIDEKLCKSIENSWFIFPSDTRPGFNTSSLIPHLLLTSAIAWSLAINEKLDRADIAILRLASLLHDIGKPFNYMKHVELSIDVARILLDGLVSKPVLDKIIEIISKHHEPVDKFSAILNKADITASIIDRVKQLVDSYLENDLELMAKELNLNYEDGFGTGVAAWDFWIKVYEKGGLKFFENLNKKFLESLRCETDNFKSQAKSLKEIKGERRGGEDHR
;
A
#
# COMPACT_ATOMS: atom_id res chain seq x y z
N MET A 1 -22.03 -9.14 29.17
CA MET A 1 -21.46 -8.43 28.01
C MET A 1 -20.25 -9.23 27.54
N ASN A 2 -20.26 -9.74 26.30
CA ASN A 2 -19.28 -10.72 25.81
C ASN A 2 -17.87 -10.08 25.70
N LEU A 3 -16.81 -10.80 26.10
CA LEU A 3 -15.41 -10.32 26.08
C LEU A 3 -14.96 -9.94 24.66
N GLU A 4 -15.43 -10.65 23.64
CA GLU A 4 -15.22 -10.30 22.22
C GLU A 4 -15.86 -8.96 21.84
N LEU A 5 -17.09 -8.71 22.28
CA LEU A 5 -17.77 -7.43 22.05
C LEU A 5 -17.03 -6.28 22.73
N LEU A 6 -16.48 -6.52 23.93
CA LEU A 6 -15.70 -5.53 24.68
C LEU A 6 -14.36 -5.22 23.99
N MET A 7 -13.66 -6.24 23.47
CA MET A 7 -12.41 -6.06 22.72
C MET A 7 -12.66 -5.31 21.41
N ARG A 8 -13.69 -5.72 20.64
CA ARG A 8 -14.08 -5.04 19.40
C ARG A 8 -14.44 -3.58 19.62
N TRP A 9 -15.13 -3.27 20.73
CA TRP A 9 -15.41 -1.90 21.15
C TRP A 9 -14.17 -1.09 21.54
N LYS A 10 -13.21 -1.69 22.25
CA LYS A 10 -11.93 -1.02 22.58
C LYS A 10 -11.09 -0.73 21.33
N PHE A 11 -11.14 -1.59 20.32
CA PHE A 11 -10.41 -1.39 19.05
C PHE A 11 -11.07 -0.37 18.11
N LEU A 12 -12.40 -0.31 18.07
CA LEU A 12 -13.09 0.80 17.38
C LEU A 12 -12.62 2.15 17.94
N LYS A 13 -12.59 2.27 19.28
CA LYS A 13 -12.07 3.46 19.96
C LYS A 13 -10.61 3.78 19.67
N SER A 14 -9.77 2.80 19.32
CA SER A 14 -8.35 3.09 19.05
C SER A 14 -8.16 3.85 17.74
N PHE A 15 -9.00 3.59 16.72
CA PHE A 15 -8.98 4.35 15.47
C PHE A 15 -9.89 5.58 15.50
N ASP A 16 -10.89 5.64 16.38
CA ASP A 16 -11.75 6.82 16.56
C ASP A 16 -10.98 8.07 16.98
N ASN A 17 -9.84 7.88 17.67
CA ASN A 17 -8.96 8.98 18.07
C ASN A 17 -8.15 9.56 16.89
N ILE A 18 -8.06 8.84 15.77
CA ILE A 18 -7.37 9.31 14.56
C ILE A 18 -8.37 10.11 13.72
N LYS A 19 -8.15 11.42 13.68
CA LYS A 19 -8.97 12.36 12.91
C LYS A 19 -8.50 12.42 11.46
N PHE A 20 -9.47 12.56 10.57
CA PHE A 20 -9.21 12.89 9.18
C PHE A 20 -8.95 14.40 9.07
N GLU A 21 -7.79 14.76 8.51
CA GLU A 21 -7.39 16.13 8.25
C GLU A 21 -6.81 16.22 6.84
N GLU A 22 -7.34 17.15 6.05
CA GLU A 22 -6.87 17.41 4.70
C GLU A 22 -6.23 18.82 4.64
N PRO A 23 -4.95 18.95 4.22
CA PRO A 23 -4.34 20.28 4.04
C PRO A 23 -4.98 21.04 2.86
N TYR A 24 -5.50 20.28 1.90
CA TYR A 24 -6.36 20.70 0.80
C TYR A 24 -7.11 19.45 0.31
N PRO A 25 -8.21 19.59 -0.46
CA PRO A 25 -8.98 18.46 -0.96
C PRO A 25 -8.13 17.41 -1.65
N ILE A 26 -8.18 16.18 -1.14
CA ILE A 26 -7.44 15.07 -1.71
C ILE A 26 -8.22 14.51 -2.90
N ILE A 27 -7.59 14.53 -4.08
CA ILE A 27 -8.17 14.01 -5.32
C ILE A 27 -7.35 12.79 -5.76
N LYS A 28 -8.04 11.75 -6.19
CA LYS A 28 -7.47 10.59 -6.87
C LYS A 28 -7.80 10.68 -8.35
N ALA A 29 -6.77 10.71 -9.19
CA ALA A 29 -6.91 10.66 -10.64
C ALA A 29 -6.75 9.23 -11.17
N TYR A 30 -7.45 8.91 -12.25
CA TYR A 30 -7.49 7.59 -12.84
C TYR A 30 -6.96 7.63 -14.29
N ILE A 31 -5.76 7.09 -14.49
CA ILE A 31 -5.16 6.95 -15.84
C ILE A 31 -6.16 6.19 -16.74
N VAL A 32 -6.59 5.01 -16.28
CA VAL A 32 -7.71 4.27 -16.87
C VAL A 32 -8.98 4.69 -16.13
N PRO A 33 -10.02 5.23 -16.83
CA PRO A 33 -11.24 5.69 -16.18
C PRO A 33 -11.82 4.63 -15.22
N TYR A 34 -12.22 5.08 -14.03
CA TYR A 34 -12.84 4.22 -13.04
C TYR A 34 -14.35 4.20 -13.26
N ARG A 35 -14.98 3.03 -13.13
CA ARG A 35 -16.44 2.91 -13.18
C ARG A 35 -16.97 2.74 -11.76
N ASP A 36 -17.72 3.74 -11.30
CA ASP A 36 -18.50 3.65 -10.08
C ASP A 36 -20.00 3.46 -10.40
N ASP A 37 -20.84 3.47 -9.37
CA ASP A 37 -22.28 3.31 -9.51
C ASP A 37 -22.95 4.49 -10.24
N ALA A 38 -22.30 5.67 -10.26
CA ALA A 38 -22.79 6.89 -10.90
C ALA A 38 -22.34 7.02 -12.37
N GLY A 39 -21.28 6.31 -12.78
CA GLY A 39 -20.82 6.27 -14.16
C GLY A 39 -19.32 6.03 -14.29
N ILE A 40 -18.77 6.49 -15.42
CA ILE A 40 -17.33 6.49 -15.67
C ILE A 40 -16.78 7.84 -15.20
N ILE A 41 -15.76 7.81 -14.36
CA ILE A 41 -15.12 8.98 -13.78
C ILE A 41 -13.60 8.95 -14.01
N ASP A 42 -13.04 10.13 -14.26
CA ASP A 42 -11.60 10.32 -14.49
C ASP A 42 -10.84 10.70 -13.22
N TYR A 43 -11.54 11.28 -12.26
CA TYR A 43 -11.01 11.60 -10.95
C TYR A 43 -12.13 11.62 -9.92
N ARG A 44 -11.75 11.49 -8.66
CA ARG A 44 -12.66 11.49 -7.52
C ARG A 44 -12.01 12.18 -6.32
N ARG A 45 -12.78 12.96 -5.56
CA ARG A 45 -12.36 13.46 -4.24
C ARG A 45 -12.53 12.37 -3.18
N VAL A 46 -11.53 12.24 -2.30
CA VAL A 46 -11.61 11.42 -1.09
C VAL A 46 -12.57 12.07 -0.11
N LYS A 47 -13.52 11.30 0.41
CA LYS A 47 -14.54 11.78 1.36
C LYS A 47 -14.32 11.20 2.76
N PRO A 48 -14.86 11.82 3.82
CA PRO A 48 -14.78 11.26 5.17
C PRO A 48 -15.27 9.81 5.28
N GLU A 49 -16.31 9.43 4.52
CA GLU A 49 -16.83 8.05 4.51
C GLU A 49 -15.80 7.05 3.95
N ASP A 50 -14.92 7.49 3.06
CA ASP A 50 -13.84 6.65 2.53
C ASP A 50 -12.81 6.34 3.60
N VAL A 51 -12.53 7.31 4.47
CA VAL A 51 -11.60 7.15 5.61
C VAL A 51 -12.20 6.23 6.67
N GLU A 52 -13.49 6.35 6.95
CA GLU A 52 -14.20 5.40 7.83
C GLU A 52 -14.21 3.98 7.24
N ASN A 53 -14.35 3.85 5.92
CA ASN A 53 -14.16 2.57 5.23
C ASN A 53 -12.73 2.04 5.40
N PHE A 54 -11.70 2.90 5.34
CA PHE A 54 -10.32 2.50 5.58
C PHE A 54 -10.07 2.05 7.03
N LYS A 55 -10.65 2.72 8.03
CA LYS A 55 -10.63 2.27 9.43
C LYS A 55 -11.24 0.88 9.58
N TYR A 56 -12.38 0.64 8.93
CA TYR A 56 -13.01 -0.68 8.90
C TYR A 56 -12.07 -1.74 8.31
N VAL A 57 -11.38 -1.43 7.21
CA VAL A 57 -10.38 -2.32 6.59
C VAL A 57 -9.22 -2.63 7.53
N LEU A 58 -8.69 -1.65 8.26
CA LEU A 58 -7.58 -1.88 9.20
C LEU A 58 -8.02 -2.67 10.43
N MET A 59 -9.22 -2.42 10.95
CA MET A 59 -9.81 -3.21 12.03
C MET A 59 -9.95 -4.69 11.62
N LYS A 60 -10.49 -4.93 10.42
CA LYS A 60 -10.63 -6.29 9.87
C LYS A 60 -9.29 -6.96 9.59
N LEU A 61 -8.25 -6.20 9.25
CA LEU A 61 -6.89 -6.71 9.15
C LEU A 61 -6.38 -7.19 10.51
N LYS A 62 -6.60 -6.43 11.60
CA LYS A 62 -6.19 -6.85 12.94
C LYS A 62 -6.92 -8.12 13.39
N GLU A 63 -8.25 -8.16 13.22
CA GLU A 63 -9.07 -9.34 13.52
C GLU A 63 -8.52 -10.57 12.75
N PHE A 64 -8.26 -10.39 11.46
CA PHE A 64 -7.68 -11.43 10.60
C PHE A 64 -6.33 -11.95 11.11
N LEU A 65 -5.41 -11.04 11.44
CA LEU A 65 -4.09 -11.41 11.95
C LEU A 65 -4.22 -12.14 13.29
N GLN A 66 -5.09 -11.68 14.20
CA GLN A 66 -5.34 -12.32 15.50
C GLN A 66 -5.87 -13.74 15.34
N ASP A 67 -6.88 -13.92 14.49
CA ASP A 67 -7.48 -15.23 14.22
C ASP A 67 -6.43 -16.24 13.74
N ILE A 68 -5.62 -15.86 12.76
CA ILE A 68 -4.60 -16.75 12.18
C ILE A 68 -3.44 -16.99 13.16
N LEU A 69 -3.01 -15.97 13.89
CA LEU A 69 -1.89 -16.09 14.83
C LEU A 69 -2.25 -16.86 16.11
N ASN A 70 -3.54 -17.04 16.39
CA ASN A 70 -4.05 -17.79 17.54
C ASN A 70 -4.21 -19.30 17.27
N ILE A 71 -3.99 -19.75 16.04
CA ILE A 71 -4.02 -21.17 15.67
C ILE A 71 -2.86 -21.89 16.35
N ASP A 72 -3.12 -23.07 16.94
CA ASP A 72 -2.12 -23.80 17.73
C ASP A 72 -0.82 -24.09 16.97
N VAL A 73 -0.91 -24.44 15.68
CA VAL A 73 0.28 -24.67 14.83
C VAL A 73 1.08 -23.39 14.58
N VAL A 74 0.41 -22.23 14.57
CA VAL A 74 1.06 -20.92 14.36
C VAL A 74 1.61 -20.37 15.68
N LYS A 75 0.95 -20.65 16.80
CA LYS A 75 1.45 -20.32 18.15
C LYS A 75 2.80 -20.97 18.46
N SER A 76 3.09 -22.13 17.86
CA SER A 76 4.38 -22.81 18.03
C SER A 76 5.50 -22.27 17.14
N TYR A 77 5.24 -21.23 16.32
CA TYR A 77 6.29 -20.64 15.47
C TYR A 77 7.26 -19.81 16.32
N ASP A 78 8.54 -19.86 15.95
CA ASP A 78 9.53 -18.91 16.44
C ASP A 78 9.19 -17.47 16.02
N GLU A 79 9.77 -16.49 16.71
CA GLU A 79 9.46 -15.07 16.50
C GLU A 79 9.72 -14.62 15.06
N VAL A 80 10.86 -15.01 14.47
CA VAL A 80 11.23 -14.60 13.10
C VAL A 80 10.20 -15.09 12.10
N ARG A 81 9.82 -16.35 12.19
CA ARG A 81 8.82 -16.95 11.32
C ARG A 81 7.43 -16.35 11.53
N ARG A 82 7.09 -16.00 12.77
CA ARG A 82 5.84 -15.29 13.08
C ARG A 82 5.81 -13.92 12.39
N LEU A 83 6.92 -13.17 12.39
CA LEU A 83 7.03 -11.88 11.68
C LEU A 83 6.89 -12.03 10.17
N GLU A 84 7.55 -13.03 9.58
CA GLU A 84 7.41 -13.32 8.15
C GLU A 84 5.97 -13.68 7.77
N LEU A 85 5.28 -14.47 8.61
CA LEU A 85 3.87 -14.80 8.40
C LEU A 85 3.00 -13.55 8.47
N ILE A 86 3.20 -12.66 9.44
CA ILE A 86 2.45 -11.40 9.54
C ILE A 86 2.61 -10.56 8.26
N GLY A 87 3.84 -10.39 7.77
CA GLY A 87 4.10 -9.62 6.55
C GLY A 87 3.41 -10.23 5.32
N ASP A 88 3.39 -11.56 5.24
CA ASP A 88 2.65 -12.30 4.21
C ASP A 88 1.14 -12.13 4.31
N LEU A 89 0.58 -12.25 5.50
CA LEU A 89 -0.86 -12.10 5.74
C LEU A 89 -1.34 -10.68 5.43
N ILE A 90 -0.59 -9.64 5.83
CA ILE A 90 -0.90 -8.25 5.45
C ILE A 90 -0.89 -8.10 3.92
N SER A 91 0.15 -8.64 3.26
CA SER A 91 0.28 -8.57 1.80
C SER A 91 -0.87 -9.29 1.08
N LEU A 92 -1.28 -10.46 1.57
CA LEU A 92 -2.37 -11.25 1.00
C LEU A 92 -3.74 -10.65 1.29
N TYR A 93 -3.92 -10.09 2.48
CA TYR A 93 -5.15 -9.41 2.89
C TYR A 93 -5.49 -8.26 1.95
N PHE A 94 -4.53 -7.38 1.67
CA PHE A 94 -4.76 -6.30 0.70
C PHE A 94 -5.01 -6.83 -0.72
N LYS A 95 -4.57 -8.04 -1.06
CA LYS A 95 -4.82 -8.66 -2.36
C LYS A 95 -6.16 -9.41 -2.43
N ILE A 96 -6.97 -9.46 -1.37
CA ILE A 96 -8.28 -10.16 -1.35
C ILE A 96 -9.17 -9.86 -2.56
N PRO A 97 -9.32 -8.61 -3.04
CA PRO A 97 -10.12 -8.33 -4.23
C PRO A 97 -9.62 -9.05 -5.50
N LEU A 98 -8.31 -9.32 -5.57
CA LEU A 98 -7.66 -10.08 -6.65
C LEU A 98 -7.77 -11.61 -6.45
N LEU A 99 -8.28 -12.06 -5.30
CA LEU A 99 -8.50 -13.48 -4.98
C LEU A 99 -9.90 -13.97 -5.38
N LYS A 100 -10.79 -13.08 -5.82
CA LYS A 100 -12.13 -13.45 -6.27
C LYS A 100 -12.02 -14.40 -7.47
N GLU A 101 -12.62 -15.57 -7.33
CA GLU A 101 -12.69 -16.55 -8.40
C GLU A 101 -13.82 -16.21 -9.36
N ILE A 102 -13.58 -16.39 -10.65
CA ILE A 102 -14.61 -16.30 -11.70
C ILE A 102 -15.70 -17.34 -11.44
N LEU A 103 -15.32 -18.52 -10.92
CA LEU A 103 -16.22 -19.60 -10.52
C LEU A 103 -15.92 -19.99 -9.06
N PRO A 104 -16.66 -19.42 -8.09
CA PRO A 104 -16.49 -19.77 -6.69
C PRO A 104 -16.68 -21.27 -6.48
N SER A 105 -15.80 -21.89 -5.68
CA SER A 105 -15.95 -23.27 -5.16
C SER A 105 -15.59 -24.42 -6.11
N THR A 106 -15.05 -24.17 -7.32
CA THR A 106 -14.61 -25.25 -8.22
C THR A 106 -13.10 -25.52 -8.13
N ILE A 107 -12.28 -24.47 -8.20
CA ILE A 107 -10.82 -24.56 -8.10
C ILE A 107 -10.30 -23.36 -7.32
N PRO A 108 -9.54 -23.55 -6.23
CA PRO A 108 -8.94 -22.43 -5.50
C PRO A 108 -7.96 -21.67 -6.40
N SER A 109 -8.02 -20.34 -6.41
CA SER A 109 -7.06 -19.52 -7.16
C SER A 109 -5.62 -19.75 -6.65
N PRO A 110 -4.58 -19.58 -7.50
CA PRO A 110 -3.18 -19.77 -7.07
C PRO A 110 -2.81 -18.96 -5.83
N LEU A 111 -3.38 -17.77 -5.67
CA LEU A 111 -3.16 -16.94 -4.49
C LEU A 111 -3.92 -17.44 -3.24
N LYS A 112 -5.12 -18.03 -3.39
CA LYS A 112 -5.77 -18.76 -2.28
C LYS A 112 -4.96 -19.99 -1.88
N ILE A 113 -4.44 -20.75 -2.85
CA ILE A 113 -3.55 -21.87 -2.57
C ILE A 113 -2.29 -21.37 -1.84
N TYR A 114 -1.72 -20.24 -2.26
CA TYR A 114 -0.59 -19.62 -1.58
C TYR A 114 -0.93 -19.20 -0.13
N LEU A 115 -2.11 -18.61 0.11
CA LEU A 115 -2.58 -18.28 1.45
C LEU A 115 -2.70 -19.54 2.33
N LEU A 116 -3.35 -20.59 1.82
CA LEU A 116 -3.44 -21.88 2.51
C LEU A 116 -2.04 -22.45 2.77
N TYR A 117 -1.15 -22.39 1.79
CA TYR A 117 0.23 -22.85 1.90
C TYR A 117 0.97 -22.15 3.04
N ARG A 118 0.85 -20.81 3.13
CA ARG A 118 1.52 -20.02 4.17
C ARG A 118 1.00 -20.31 5.57
N VAL A 119 -0.28 -20.65 5.71
CA VAL A 119 -0.91 -20.95 7.00
C VAL A 119 -0.71 -22.42 7.42
N PHE A 120 -0.75 -23.37 6.47
CA PHE A 120 -0.81 -24.81 6.78
C PHE A 120 0.48 -25.58 6.54
N LEU A 121 1.34 -25.18 5.60
CA LEU A 121 2.43 -26.05 5.11
C LEU A 121 3.80 -25.80 5.75
N VAL A 122 3.95 -24.72 6.51
CA VAL A 122 5.16 -24.53 7.31
C VAL A 122 4.90 -25.27 8.62
N PRO A 123 5.19 -26.58 8.70
CA PRO A 123 6.08 -27.06 9.75
C PRO A 123 7.30 -27.81 9.23
N ARG A 124 7.38 -28.16 7.94
CA ARG A 124 8.30 -29.22 7.46
C ARG A 124 9.51 -28.79 6.62
N SER A 125 9.57 -27.56 6.11
CA SER A 125 10.43 -27.27 4.95
C SER A 125 11.51 -26.21 5.13
N HIS A 126 11.69 -25.62 6.32
CA HIS A 126 12.81 -24.70 6.55
C HIS A 126 14.01 -25.32 7.27
N GLU A 127 13.87 -26.53 7.81
CA GLU A 127 15.03 -27.32 8.26
C GLU A 127 15.84 -27.83 7.07
N THR A 128 15.19 -28.06 5.92
CA THR A 128 15.84 -28.45 4.67
C THR A 128 15.78 -27.27 3.70
N ARG A 129 16.94 -26.67 3.37
CA ARG A 129 17.09 -25.60 2.36
C ARG A 129 16.71 -26.03 0.93
N GLU A 130 15.95 -27.11 0.77
CA GLU A 130 15.57 -27.61 -0.55
C GLU A 130 14.42 -26.80 -1.13
N PRO A 131 14.46 -26.48 -2.44
CA PRO A 131 13.31 -25.92 -3.11
C PRO A 131 12.15 -26.90 -2.97
N LEU A 132 11.16 -26.49 -2.20
CA LEU A 132 9.87 -27.15 -2.04
C LEU A 132 9.28 -27.48 -3.43
N ARG A 133 9.50 -28.70 -3.89
CA ARG A 133 8.64 -29.34 -4.90
C ARG A 133 7.32 -29.67 -4.19
N VAL A 134 6.50 -28.64 -3.97
CA VAL A 134 5.13 -28.84 -3.48
C VAL A 134 4.33 -29.31 -4.68
N ASP A 135 4.00 -30.60 -4.68
CA ASP A 135 2.88 -31.05 -5.48
C ASP A 135 1.62 -30.36 -4.95
N LEU A 136 1.18 -29.32 -5.68
CA LEU A 136 0.02 -28.51 -5.32
C LEU A 136 -1.25 -29.37 -5.22
N VAL A 137 -1.37 -30.42 -6.03
CA VAL A 137 -2.53 -31.33 -6.00
C VAL A 137 -2.48 -32.16 -4.72
N ALA A 138 -1.32 -32.70 -4.36
CA ALA A 138 -1.15 -33.43 -3.11
C ALA A 138 -1.40 -32.54 -1.89
N PHE A 139 -0.95 -31.29 -1.92
CA PHE A 139 -1.20 -30.32 -0.85
C PHE A 139 -2.69 -30.01 -0.68
N VAL A 140 -3.38 -29.69 -1.78
CA VAL A 140 -4.81 -29.39 -1.73
C VAL A 140 -5.60 -30.59 -1.22
N LYS A 141 -5.23 -31.82 -1.63
CA LYS A 141 -5.79 -33.06 -1.07
C LYS A 141 -5.53 -33.18 0.43
N GLU A 142 -4.30 -32.95 0.89
CA GLU A 142 -3.96 -33.03 2.31
C GLU A 142 -4.74 -32.03 3.16
N VAL A 143 -4.88 -30.77 2.69
CA VAL A 143 -5.68 -29.76 3.38
C VAL A 143 -7.15 -30.18 3.44
N TYR A 144 -7.69 -30.75 2.37
CA TYR A 144 -9.06 -31.22 2.30
C TYR A 144 -9.32 -32.45 3.20
N GLU A 145 -8.41 -33.42 3.20
CA GLU A 145 -8.47 -34.63 4.02
C GLU A 145 -8.33 -34.30 5.52
N LYS A 146 -7.52 -33.29 5.85
CA LYS A 146 -7.32 -32.81 7.23
C LYS A 146 -8.20 -31.63 7.60
N LYS A 147 -9.27 -31.35 6.86
CA LYS A 147 -10.14 -30.18 7.06
C LYS A 147 -10.63 -30.03 8.49
N GLU A 148 -10.93 -31.13 9.19
CA GLU A 148 -11.42 -31.10 10.58
C GLU A 148 -10.36 -30.57 11.56
N ARG A 149 -9.08 -30.88 11.32
CA ARG A 149 -7.95 -30.34 12.09
C ARG A 149 -7.78 -28.83 11.86
N TYR A 150 -8.26 -28.35 10.73
CA TYR A 150 -8.09 -26.98 10.26
C TYR A 150 -9.40 -26.20 10.19
N LEU A 151 -10.48 -26.73 10.78
CA LEU A 151 -11.83 -26.24 10.52
C LEU A 151 -12.00 -24.79 10.98
N SER A 152 -11.49 -24.44 12.16
CA SER A 152 -11.50 -23.07 12.68
C SER A 152 -10.72 -22.11 11.78
N VAL A 153 -9.57 -22.56 11.25
CA VAL A 153 -8.71 -21.79 10.35
C VAL A 153 -9.40 -21.55 9.01
N LEU A 154 -9.92 -22.62 8.41
CA LEU A 154 -10.66 -22.57 7.17
C LEU A 154 -11.91 -21.70 7.33
N GLN A 155 -12.55 -21.72 8.50
CA GLN A 155 -13.69 -20.87 8.79
C GLN A 155 -13.30 -19.38 8.88
N SER A 156 -12.25 -19.02 9.63
CA SER A 156 -11.76 -17.63 9.66
C SER A 156 -11.30 -17.13 8.29
N LEU A 157 -10.55 -17.96 7.54
CA LEU A 157 -10.15 -17.65 6.16
C LEU A 157 -11.35 -17.48 5.24
N THR A 158 -12.32 -18.39 5.30
CA THR A 158 -13.53 -18.36 4.47
C THR A 158 -14.35 -17.13 4.79
N ASN A 159 -14.59 -16.83 6.07
CA ASN A 159 -15.37 -15.67 6.50
C ASN A 159 -14.84 -14.37 5.89
N ILE A 160 -13.53 -14.20 5.81
CA ILE A 160 -12.90 -13.00 5.22
C ILE A 160 -12.93 -13.03 3.70
N LEU A 161 -12.69 -14.20 3.09
CA LEU A 161 -12.65 -14.34 1.63
C LEU A 161 -14.03 -14.23 0.98
N ILE A 162 -15.10 -14.54 1.71
CA ILE A 162 -16.50 -14.44 1.22
C ILE A 162 -17.22 -13.18 1.69
N ASP A 163 -16.64 -12.39 2.59
CA ASP A 163 -17.25 -11.13 3.05
C ASP A 163 -17.22 -10.10 1.90
N GLU A 164 -18.34 -10.00 1.20
CA GLU A 164 -18.51 -9.08 0.07
C GLU A 164 -18.30 -7.62 0.48
N LYS A 165 -18.75 -7.24 1.68
CA LYS A 165 -18.57 -5.89 2.21
C LYS A 165 -17.09 -5.62 2.41
N LEU A 166 -16.38 -6.52 3.08
CA LEU A 166 -14.94 -6.38 3.29
C LEU A 166 -14.17 -6.34 1.97
N CYS A 167 -14.49 -7.24 1.04
CA CYS A 167 -13.85 -7.23 -0.26
C CYS A 167 -14.06 -5.90 -0.99
N LYS A 168 -15.29 -5.37 -0.99
CA LYS A 168 -15.58 -4.07 -1.61
C LYS A 168 -14.88 -2.93 -0.87
N SER A 169 -14.79 -2.98 0.46
CA SER A 169 -14.07 -2.01 1.28
C SER A 169 -12.57 -1.98 0.96
N ILE A 170 -11.93 -3.15 0.78
CA ILE A 170 -10.52 -3.25 0.39
C ILE A 170 -10.35 -2.75 -1.05
N GLU A 171 -11.21 -3.17 -1.98
CA GLU A 171 -11.20 -2.70 -3.38
C GLU A 171 -11.32 -1.17 -3.45
N ASN A 172 -12.26 -0.58 -2.72
CA ASN A 172 -12.40 0.88 -2.61
C ASN A 172 -11.10 1.51 -2.10
N SER A 173 -10.44 0.91 -1.11
CA SER A 173 -9.17 1.42 -0.58
C SER A 173 -8.03 1.37 -1.61
N TRP A 174 -8.05 0.42 -2.55
CA TRP A 174 -7.10 0.38 -3.67
C TRP A 174 -7.28 1.53 -4.65
N PHE A 175 -8.53 1.90 -4.92
CA PHE A 175 -8.85 2.86 -5.97
C PHE A 175 -9.07 4.28 -5.47
N ILE A 176 -9.28 4.52 -4.18
CA ILE A 176 -9.64 5.86 -3.66
C ILE A 176 -8.44 6.62 -3.12
N PHE A 177 -7.52 5.96 -2.41
CA PHE A 177 -6.42 6.65 -1.75
C PHE A 177 -5.20 6.74 -2.68
N PRO A 178 -4.79 7.94 -3.10
CA PRO A 178 -3.56 8.08 -3.85
C PRO A 178 -2.33 7.91 -2.95
N SER A 179 -1.18 7.55 -3.52
CA SER A 179 0.10 7.56 -2.80
C SER A 179 0.68 8.98 -2.63
N ASP A 180 0.24 9.93 -3.47
CA ASP A 180 0.63 11.34 -3.47
C ASP A 180 -0.61 12.22 -3.70
N THR A 181 -0.69 13.41 -3.11
CA THR A 181 -1.88 14.28 -3.21
C THR A 181 -1.78 15.31 -4.32
N ARG A 182 -0.61 15.47 -4.96
CA ARG A 182 -0.36 16.52 -5.95
C ARG A 182 -0.97 16.13 -7.31
N PRO A 183 -1.60 17.07 -8.03
CA PRO A 183 -2.12 16.83 -9.37
C PRO A 183 -1.10 16.16 -10.30
N GLY A 184 -1.52 15.11 -11.00
CA GLY A 184 -0.68 14.27 -11.86
C GLY A 184 0.02 13.12 -11.09
N PHE A 185 0.62 13.42 -9.93
CA PHE A 185 1.25 12.40 -9.07
C PHE A 185 0.24 11.54 -8.30
N ASN A 186 -0.95 12.08 -8.05
CA ASN A 186 -2.08 11.41 -7.43
C ASN A 186 -2.76 10.32 -8.29
N THR A 187 -2.13 9.93 -9.40
CA THR A 187 -2.59 8.81 -10.24
C THR A 187 -2.20 7.44 -9.69
N SER A 188 -1.16 7.38 -8.87
CA SER A 188 -0.70 6.16 -8.21
C SER A 188 -1.46 5.90 -6.92
N SER A 189 -1.69 4.61 -6.60
CA SER A 189 -2.53 4.20 -5.46
C SER A 189 -1.68 3.78 -4.27
N LEU A 190 -2.15 4.09 -3.07
CA LEU A 190 -1.42 3.84 -1.82
C LEU A 190 -1.11 2.36 -1.59
N ILE A 191 -2.10 1.47 -1.72
CA ILE A 191 -1.90 0.04 -1.42
C ILE A 191 -0.86 -0.60 -2.36
N PRO A 192 -0.94 -0.44 -3.70
CA PRO A 192 0.12 -0.87 -4.60
C PRO A 192 1.50 -0.34 -4.22
N HIS A 193 1.58 0.94 -3.86
CA HIS A 193 2.81 1.58 -3.43
C HIS A 193 3.42 0.88 -2.20
N LEU A 194 2.63 0.66 -1.14
CA LEU A 194 3.07 -0.05 0.07
C LEU A 194 3.58 -1.47 -0.24
N LEU A 195 2.85 -2.21 -1.08
CA LEU A 195 3.23 -3.56 -1.47
C LEU A 195 4.53 -3.58 -2.29
N LEU A 196 4.70 -2.62 -3.20
CA LEU A 196 5.90 -2.49 -4.03
C LEU A 196 7.11 -2.07 -3.20
N THR A 197 6.97 -1.05 -2.36
CA THR A 197 8.02 -0.59 -1.43
C THR A 197 8.48 -1.74 -0.53
N SER A 198 7.55 -2.53 0.01
CA SER A 198 7.89 -3.71 0.82
C SER A 198 8.68 -4.77 0.04
N ALA A 199 8.28 -5.06 -1.21
CA ALA A 199 8.98 -6.04 -2.05
C ALA A 199 10.39 -5.58 -2.43
N ILE A 200 10.56 -4.29 -2.73
CA ILE A 200 11.87 -3.69 -3.04
C ILE A 200 12.75 -3.69 -1.79
N ALA A 201 12.22 -3.27 -0.63
CA ALA A 201 12.96 -3.25 0.63
C ALA A 201 13.45 -4.65 1.02
N TRP A 202 12.61 -5.68 0.88
CA TRP A 202 12.98 -7.07 1.08
C TRP A 202 14.12 -7.50 0.15
N SER A 203 14.04 -7.15 -1.14
CA SER A 203 15.07 -7.50 -2.13
C SER A 203 16.41 -6.82 -1.84
N LEU A 204 16.36 -5.53 -1.47
CA LEU A 204 17.54 -4.77 -1.07
C LEU A 204 18.17 -5.35 0.21
N ALA A 205 17.35 -5.71 1.20
CA ALA A 205 17.81 -6.28 2.46
C ALA A 205 18.54 -7.62 2.27
N ILE A 206 18.04 -8.47 1.36
CA ILE A 206 18.72 -9.71 0.96
C ILE A 206 20.05 -9.43 0.28
N ASN A 207 20.08 -8.47 -0.64
CA ASN A 207 21.31 -8.08 -1.32
C ASN A 207 22.36 -7.53 -0.32
N GLU A 208 21.88 -6.81 0.70
CA GLU A 208 22.66 -6.31 1.84
C GLU A 208 23.04 -7.38 2.87
N LYS A 209 22.65 -8.65 2.64
CA LYS A 209 22.92 -9.82 3.48
C LYS A 209 22.48 -9.62 4.94
N LEU A 210 21.37 -8.90 5.15
CA LEU A 210 20.75 -8.82 6.47
C LEU A 210 20.28 -10.20 6.91
N ASP A 211 20.23 -10.43 8.23
CA ASP A 211 19.67 -11.67 8.74
C ASP A 211 18.15 -11.72 8.55
N ARG A 212 17.59 -12.92 8.73
CA ARG A 212 16.18 -13.21 8.47
C ARG A 212 15.23 -12.42 9.38
N ALA A 213 15.61 -12.19 10.63
CA ALA A 213 14.80 -11.41 11.59
C ALA A 213 14.74 -9.95 11.15
N ASP A 214 15.89 -9.38 10.82
CA ASP A 214 16.06 -8.02 10.34
C ASP A 214 15.30 -7.76 9.03
N ILE A 215 15.35 -8.72 8.09
CA ILE A 215 14.56 -8.67 6.85
C ILE A 215 13.06 -8.66 7.15
N ALA A 216 12.59 -9.51 8.07
CA ALA A 216 11.16 -9.59 8.42
C ALA A 216 10.66 -8.29 9.08
N ILE A 217 11.46 -7.70 9.98
CA ILE A 217 11.18 -6.42 10.63
C ILE A 217 11.11 -5.29 9.61
N LEU A 218 12.12 -5.18 8.75
CA LEU A 218 12.17 -4.16 7.70
C LEU A 218 11.00 -4.29 6.73
N ARG A 219 10.62 -5.51 6.36
CA ARG A 219 9.47 -5.76 5.48
C ARG A 219 8.16 -5.28 6.10
N LEU A 220 7.95 -5.51 7.40
CA LEU A 220 6.77 -5.03 8.13
C LEU A 220 6.75 -3.50 8.23
N ALA A 221 7.90 -2.89 8.58
CA ALA A 221 8.02 -1.43 8.59
C ALA A 221 7.69 -0.84 7.21
N SER A 222 8.18 -1.46 6.13
CA SER A 222 7.92 -1.03 4.76
C SER A 222 6.44 -1.14 4.36
N LEU A 223 5.71 -2.17 4.80
CA LEU A 223 4.26 -2.30 4.54
C LEU A 223 3.42 -1.25 5.26
N LEU A 224 3.95 -0.68 6.35
CA LEU A 224 3.20 0.19 7.25
C LEU A 224 3.68 1.64 7.25
N HIS A 225 4.81 1.97 6.60
CA HIS A 225 5.43 3.30 6.71
C HIS A 225 4.52 4.46 6.29
N ASP A 226 3.66 4.21 5.31
CA ASP A 226 2.76 5.19 4.69
C ASP A 226 1.27 4.88 4.91
N ILE A 227 0.95 3.87 5.73
CA ILE A 227 -0.43 3.45 5.97
C ILE A 227 -1.29 4.55 6.63
N GLY A 228 -0.65 5.54 7.26
CA GLY A 228 -1.28 6.69 7.89
C GLY A 228 -1.78 7.78 6.93
N LYS A 229 -1.37 7.75 5.64
CA LYS A 229 -1.74 8.77 4.64
C LYS A 229 -3.24 9.06 4.53
N PRO A 230 -4.15 8.06 4.51
CA PRO A 230 -5.59 8.29 4.43
C PRO A 230 -6.18 9.12 5.57
N PHE A 231 -5.47 9.24 6.70
CA PHE A 231 -5.89 10.05 7.84
C PHE A 231 -5.37 11.49 7.76
N ASN A 232 -4.07 11.67 7.46
CA ASN A 232 -3.47 12.97 7.19
C ASN A 232 -2.18 12.76 6.39
N TYR A 233 -2.15 13.23 5.15
CA TYR A 233 -0.97 13.08 4.27
C TYR A 233 0.24 13.89 4.74
N MET A 234 0.03 15.03 5.40
CA MET A 234 1.12 15.88 5.90
C MET A 234 1.77 15.28 7.15
N LYS A 235 0.98 14.65 8.03
CA LYS A 235 1.43 14.01 9.27
C LYS A 235 1.45 12.47 9.19
N HIS A 236 1.55 11.91 7.99
CA HIS A 236 1.34 10.48 7.77
C HIS A 236 2.32 9.61 8.56
N VAL A 237 3.56 10.07 8.82
CA VAL A 237 4.56 9.31 9.60
C VAL A 237 4.06 9.02 11.01
N GLU A 238 3.60 10.05 11.72
CA GLU A 238 3.05 9.93 13.09
C GLU A 238 1.85 8.98 13.11
N LEU A 239 0.95 9.14 12.13
CA LEU A 239 -0.25 8.32 12.04
C LEU A 239 0.06 6.87 11.61
N SER A 240 1.06 6.65 10.77
CA SER A 240 1.54 5.32 10.41
C SER A 240 2.12 4.59 11.62
N ILE A 241 2.82 5.30 12.51
CA ILE A 241 3.31 4.73 13.78
C ILE A 241 2.13 4.30 14.66
N ASP A 242 1.10 5.14 14.79
CA ASP A 242 -0.06 4.81 15.59
C ASP A 242 -0.85 3.63 15.00
N VAL A 243 -1.03 3.59 13.68
CA VAL A 243 -1.62 2.43 13.00
C VAL A 243 -0.79 1.17 13.21
N ALA A 244 0.54 1.25 13.09
CA ALA A 244 1.43 0.11 13.31
C ALA A 244 1.34 -0.42 14.74
N ARG A 245 1.31 0.48 15.74
CA ARG A 245 1.05 0.13 17.15
C ARG A 245 -0.27 -0.59 17.28
N ILE A 246 -1.36 -0.01 16.76
CA ILE A 246 -2.69 -0.61 16.88
C ILE A 246 -2.72 -1.99 16.21
N LEU A 247 -2.15 -2.16 15.01
CA LEU A 247 -2.19 -3.43 14.30
C LEU A 247 -1.34 -4.52 14.95
N LEU A 248 -0.13 -4.18 15.41
CA LEU A 248 0.87 -5.16 15.83
C LEU A 248 0.94 -5.38 17.35
N ASP A 249 0.33 -4.51 18.16
CA ASP A 249 0.28 -4.68 19.61
C ASP A 249 -0.39 -6.01 20.01
N GLY A 250 0.31 -6.75 20.87
CA GLY A 250 -0.05 -8.12 21.26
C GLY A 250 0.20 -9.20 20.20
N LEU A 251 0.64 -8.84 18.98
CA LEU A 251 0.94 -9.82 17.92
C LEU A 251 2.44 -10.13 17.82
N VAL A 252 3.29 -9.16 18.17
CA VAL A 252 4.75 -9.24 18.19
C VAL A 252 5.30 -8.81 19.55
N SER A 253 6.56 -9.12 19.85
CA SER A 253 7.18 -8.65 21.09
C SER A 253 7.38 -7.14 21.08
N LYS A 254 7.39 -6.52 22.26
CA LYS A 254 7.58 -5.08 22.41
C LYS A 254 8.90 -4.58 21.77
N PRO A 255 10.07 -5.22 21.97
CA PRO A 255 11.30 -4.79 21.32
C PRO A 255 11.22 -4.79 19.78
N VAL A 256 10.54 -5.79 19.21
CA VAL A 256 10.32 -5.84 17.76
C VAL A 256 9.39 -4.72 17.30
N LEU A 257 8.28 -4.47 18.00
CA LEU A 257 7.37 -3.37 17.69
C LEU A 257 8.09 -2.01 17.74
N ASP A 258 8.89 -1.78 18.79
CA ASP A 258 9.65 -0.54 18.96
C ASP A 258 10.64 -0.34 17.79
N LYS A 259 11.32 -1.40 17.34
CA LYS A 259 12.21 -1.36 16.17
C LYS A 259 11.45 -1.07 14.86
N ILE A 260 10.27 -1.65 14.65
CA ILE A 260 9.42 -1.36 13.48
C ILE A 260 9.03 0.13 13.46
N ILE A 261 8.59 0.65 14.61
CA ILE A 261 8.20 2.06 14.78
C ILE A 261 9.38 2.99 14.52
N GLU A 262 10.56 2.65 15.04
CA GLU A 262 11.78 3.43 14.82
C GLU A 262 12.11 3.55 13.32
N ILE A 263 12.08 2.43 12.59
CA ILE A 263 12.33 2.41 11.14
C ILE A 263 11.30 3.27 10.40
N ILE A 264 10.01 3.17 10.75
CA ILE A 264 8.95 4.01 10.17
C ILE A 264 9.21 5.49 10.47
N SER A 265 9.57 5.85 11.70
CA SER A 265 9.74 7.24 12.11
C SER A 265 10.86 7.98 11.34
N LYS A 266 11.87 7.23 10.89
CA LYS A 266 13.09 7.75 10.28
C LYS A 266 13.15 7.58 8.76
N HIS A 267 12.07 7.14 8.10
CA HIS A 267 12.14 6.78 6.68
C HIS A 267 12.33 7.98 5.73
N HIS A 268 11.94 9.20 6.12
CA HIS A 268 12.24 10.43 5.35
C HIS A 268 13.64 10.98 5.62
N GLU A 269 14.18 10.73 6.81
CA GLU A 269 15.49 11.22 7.27
C GLU A 269 16.31 10.02 7.80
N PRO A 270 16.84 9.19 6.89
CA PRO A 270 17.48 7.94 7.28
C PRO A 270 18.79 8.19 8.04
N VAL A 271 18.86 7.65 9.26
CA VAL A 271 20.03 7.77 10.15
C VAL A 271 20.74 6.44 10.40
N ASP A 272 20.12 5.33 9.98
CA ASP A 272 20.64 3.98 10.15
C ASP A 272 20.44 3.14 8.87
N LYS A 273 21.04 1.95 8.84
CA LYS A 273 20.99 1.06 7.68
C LYS A 273 19.55 0.66 7.30
N PHE A 274 18.66 0.48 8.28
CA PHE A 274 17.29 0.00 8.03
C PHE A 274 16.43 1.10 7.42
N SER A 275 16.45 2.29 8.03
CA SER A 275 15.78 3.48 7.51
C SER A 275 16.33 3.88 6.14
N ALA A 276 17.64 3.71 5.89
CA ALA A 276 18.22 3.95 4.56
C ALA A 276 17.72 2.96 3.49
N ILE A 277 17.58 1.67 3.83
CA ILE A 277 17.02 0.68 2.88
C ILE A 277 15.55 0.98 2.60
N LEU A 278 14.75 1.30 3.62
CA LEU A 278 13.36 1.68 3.45
C LEU A 278 13.22 2.95 2.58
N ASN A 279 13.98 4.00 2.89
CA ASN A 279 13.99 5.23 2.10
C ASN A 279 14.32 4.96 0.63
N LYS A 280 15.35 4.16 0.36
CA LYS A 280 15.73 3.77 -1.01
C LYS A 280 14.60 2.99 -1.70
N ALA A 281 13.92 2.10 -0.98
CA ALA A 281 12.81 1.33 -1.52
C ALA A 281 11.61 2.23 -1.87
N ASP A 282 11.25 3.15 -0.98
CA ASP A 282 10.18 4.12 -1.18
C ASP A 282 10.48 5.04 -2.38
N ILE A 283 11.68 5.61 -2.46
CA ILE A 283 12.11 6.41 -3.61
C ILE A 283 11.99 5.60 -4.91
N THR A 284 12.43 4.34 -4.90
CA THR A 284 12.38 3.49 -6.10
C THR A 284 10.93 3.18 -6.51
N ALA A 285 10.07 2.84 -5.56
CA ALA A 285 8.64 2.63 -5.81
C ALA A 285 7.98 3.93 -6.32
N SER A 286 8.26 5.05 -5.68
CA SER A 286 7.81 6.38 -6.10
C SER A 286 8.27 6.74 -7.51
N ILE A 287 9.49 6.40 -7.95
CA ILE A 287 9.94 6.64 -9.33
C ILE A 287 9.15 5.80 -10.34
N ILE A 288 8.84 4.55 -9.99
CA ILE A 288 8.01 3.67 -10.84
C ILE A 288 6.59 4.21 -10.94
N ASP A 289 6.06 4.72 -9.83
CA ASP A 289 4.72 5.28 -9.69
C ASP A 289 4.58 6.68 -10.32
N ARG A 290 5.65 7.46 -10.33
CA ARG A 290 5.63 8.86 -10.77
C ARG A 290 6.10 8.96 -12.20
N VAL A 291 5.17 9.29 -13.08
CA VAL A 291 5.48 9.80 -14.42
C VAL A 291 5.91 11.27 -14.36
N LYS A 292 6.88 11.61 -13.49
CA LYS A 292 7.30 13.01 -13.22
C LYS A 292 7.51 13.80 -14.50
N GLN A 293 8.26 13.25 -15.44
CA GLN A 293 8.53 13.92 -16.71
C GLN A 293 7.27 14.25 -17.51
N LEU A 294 6.20 13.46 -17.38
CA LEU A 294 4.89 13.75 -17.99
C LEU A 294 4.12 14.79 -17.19
N VAL A 295 4.23 14.78 -15.86
CA VAL A 295 3.59 15.81 -15.03
C VAL A 295 4.22 17.17 -15.33
N ASP A 296 5.56 17.23 -15.34
CA ASP A 296 6.34 18.41 -15.71
C ASP A 296 5.90 18.87 -17.10
N SER A 297 6.00 18.03 -18.14
CA SER A 297 5.68 18.44 -19.52
C SER A 297 4.23 18.88 -19.75
N TYR A 298 3.26 18.25 -19.07
CA TYR A 298 1.84 18.54 -19.30
C TYR A 298 1.31 19.70 -18.47
N LEU A 299 1.89 19.96 -17.30
CA LEU A 299 1.37 20.94 -16.33
C LEU A 299 2.30 22.14 -16.10
N GLU A 300 3.53 22.14 -16.62
CA GLU A 300 4.54 23.20 -16.43
C GLU A 300 3.99 24.60 -16.64
N ASN A 301 3.35 24.87 -17.78
CA ASN A 301 2.84 26.20 -18.08
C ASN A 301 1.81 26.73 -17.05
N ASP A 302 0.87 25.90 -16.61
CA ASP A 302 -0.15 26.33 -15.63
C ASP A 302 0.47 26.55 -14.25
N LEU A 303 1.39 25.67 -13.87
CA LEU A 303 2.07 25.73 -12.58
C LEU A 303 3.08 26.88 -12.51
N GLU A 304 3.80 27.18 -13.59
CA GLU A 304 4.69 28.34 -13.68
C GLU A 304 3.91 29.65 -13.57
N LEU A 305 2.79 29.78 -14.29
CA LEU A 305 1.94 30.98 -14.22
C LEU A 305 1.42 31.18 -12.79
N MET A 306 0.90 30.13 -12.18
CA MET A 306 0.40 30.17 -10.81
C MET A 306 1.51 30.49 -9.79
N ALA A 307 2.71 29.91 -9.97
CA ALA A 307 3.87 30.18 -9.13
C ALA A 307 4.33 31.64 -9.25
N LYS A 308 4.37 32.20 -10.47
CA LYS A 308 4.70 33.62 -10.72
C LYS A 308 3.68 34.55 -10.06
N GLU A 309 2.39 34.26 -10.20
CA GLU A 309 1.32 35.05 -9.56
C GLU A 309 1.39 35.05 -8.03
N LEU A 310 1.79 33.92 -7.43
CA LEU A 310 1.88 33.75 -5.98
C LEU A 310 3.27 34.07 -5.41
N ASN A 311 4.22 34.47 -6.26
CA ASN A 311 5.63 34.68 -5.90
C ASN A 311 6.24 33.46 -5.18
N LEU A 312 5.99 32.26 -5.74
CA LEU A 312 6.49 30.98 -5.26
C LEU A 312 7.61 30.47 -6.17
N ASN A 313 8.48 29.63 -5.62
CA ASN A 313 9.42 28.86 -6.41
C ASN A 313 8.68 27.69 -7.08
N TYR A 314 8.65 27.67 -8.41
CA TYR A 314 7.99 26.64 -9.21
C TYR A 314 8.51 25.23 -8.90
N GLU A 315 9.81 25.09 -8.66
CA GLU A 315 10.47 23.80 -8.37
C GLU A 315 9.93 23.14 -7.09
N ASP A 316 9.41 23.93 -6.15
CA ASP A 316 8.86 23.42 -4.89
C ASP A 316 7.60 22.55 -5.16
N GLY A 317 6.85 22.81 -6.23
CA GLY A 317 5.69 22.01 -6.62
C GLY A 317 6.04 20.55 -6.93
N PHE A 318 7.26 20.31 -7.40
CA PHE A 318 7.81 18.99 -7.76
C PHE A 318 8.74 18.42 -6.68
N GLY A 319 9.02 19.21 -5.64
CA GLY A 319 9.87 18.85 -4.51
C GLY A 319 9.19 17.89 -3.51
N THR A 320 9.75 17.84 -2.31
CA THR A 320 9.21 17.10 -1.16
C THR A 320 9.38 17.94 0.10
N GLY A 321 8.70 17.58 1.19
CA GLY A 321 8.82 18.28 2.48
C GLY A 321 7.99 19.57 2.58
N VAL A 322 8.35 20.43 3.53
CA VAL A 322 7.55 21.60 3.94
C VAL A 322 7.33 22.59 2.78
N ALA A 323 8.37 22.89 2.00
CA ALA A 323 8.25 23.81 0.86
C ALA A 323 7.23 23.33 -0.18
N ALA A 324 7.20 22.03 -0.47
CA ALA A 324 6.21 21.45 -1.38
C ALA A 324 4.78 21.55 -0.81
N TRP A 325 4.60 21.31 0.48
CA TRP A 325 3.30 21.47 1.12
C TRP A 325 2.82 22.93 1.07
N ASP A 326 3.68 23.87 1.44
CA ASP A 326 3.36 25.31 1.42
C ASP A 326 3.01 25.78 0.00
N PHE A 327 3.70 25.27 -1.01
CA PHE A 327 3.40 25.54 -2.42
C PHE A 327 1.96 25.13 -2.75
N TRP A 328 1.61 23.85 -2.53
CA TRP A 328 0.31 23.33 -2.94
C TRP A 328 -0.86 23.89 -2.11
N ILE A 329 -0.64 24.20 -0.83
CA ILE A 329 -1.63 24.89 0.01
C ILE A 329 -1.95 26.27 -0.58
N LYS A 330 -0.93 27.09 -0.89
CA LYS A 330 -1.15 28.43 -1.46
C LYS A 330 -1.77 28.38 -2.86
N VAL A 331 -1.35 27.42 -3.68
CA VAL A 331 -1.97 27.17 -4.99
C VAL A 331 -3.46 26.83 -4.83
N TYR A 332 -3.82 26.02 -3.84
CA TYR A 332 -5.21 25.71 -3.54
C TYR A 332 -5.99 26.93 -3.00
N GLU A 333 -5.42 27.68 -2.07
CA GLU A 333 -6.04 28.89 -1.51
C GLU A 333 -6.38 29.92 -2.60
N LYS A 334 -5.54 30.02 -3.63
CA LYS A 334 -5.75 30.91 -4.78
C LYS A 334 -6.70 30.33 -5.82
N GLY A 335 -6.47 29.10 -6.28
CA GLY A 335 -7.16 28.49 -7.43
C GLY A 335 -8.44 27.74 -7.07
N GLY A 336 -8.58 27.31 -5.82
CA GLY A 336 -9.67 26.49 -5.32
C GLY A 336 -9.74 25.09 -5.92
N LEU A 337 -10.80 24.37 -5.59
CA LEU A 337 -11.00 22.97 -6.01
C LEU A 337 -11.03 22.82 -7.54
N LYS A 338 -11.69 23.75 -8.24
CA LYS A 338 -11.85 23.70 -9.69
C LYS A 338 -10.51 23.79 -10.43
N PHE A 339 -9.54 24.52 -9.89
CA PHE A 339 -8.20 24.58 -10.46
C PHE A 339 -7.48 23.22 -10.34
N PHE A 340 -7.56 22.58 -9.17
CA PHE A 340 -7.01 21.23 -8.97
C PHE A 340 -7.67 20.19 -9.88
N GLU A 341 -8.99 20.23 -10.02
CA GLU A 341 -9.73 19.36 -10.94
C GLU A 341 -9.28 19.58 -12.40
N ASN A 342 -9.08 20.83 -12.81
CA ASN A 342 -8.58 21.18 -14.15
C ASN A 342 -7.16 20.66 -14.39
N LEU A 343 -6.24 20.77 -13.41
CA LEU A 343 -4.89 20.21 -13.54
C LEU A 343 -4.93 18.69 -13.75
N ASN A 344 -5.73 17.98 -12.95
CA ASN A 344 -5.90 16.53 -13.11
C ASN A 344 -6.51 16.18 -14.47
N LYS A 345 -7.56 16.89 -14.90
CA LYS A 345 -8.20 16.68 -16.18
C LYS A 345 -7.23 16.91 -17.34
N LYS A 346 -6.50 18.02 -17.33
CA LYS A 346 -5.50 18.36 -18.36
C LYS A 346 -4.43 17.29 -18.45
N PHE A 347 -3.90 16.85 -17.30
CA PHE A 347 -2.91 15.77 -17.25
C PHE A 347 -3.44 14.49 -17.92
N LEU A 348 -4.65 14.07 -17.58
CA LEU A 348 -5.27 12.85 -18.13
C LEU A 348 -5.58 12.97 -19.62
N GLU A 349 -6.09 14.11 -20.08
CA GLU A 349 -6.36 14.37 -21.50
C GLU A 349 -5.07 14.35 -22.32
N SER A 350 -4.01 15.04 -21.87
CA SER A 350 -2.70 15.01 -22.53
C SER A 350 -2.13 13.59 -22.59
N LEU A 351 -2.19 12.84 -21.49
CA LEU A 351 -1.71 11.46 -21.44
C LEU A 351 -2.47 10.54 -22.43
N ARG A 352 -3.79 10.67 -22.53
CA ARG A 352 -4.62 9.86 -23.44
C ARG A 352 -4.37 10.21 -24.91
N CYS A 353 -4.21 11.50 -25.22
CA CYS A 353 -3.84 11.96 -26.54
C CYS A 353 -2.49 11.39 -26.99
N GLU A 354 -1.47 11.41 -26.12
CA GLU A 354 -0.15 10.90 -26.47
C GLU A 354 -0.05 9.38 -26.58
N THR A 355 -0.93 8.66 -25.89
CA THR A 355 -0.94 7.19 -25.87
C THR A 355 -1.91 6.57 -26.88
N ASP A 356 -2.64 7.37 -27.67
CA ASP A 356 -3.78 6.93 -28.49
C ASP A 356 -4.74 6.06 -27.68
N ASN A 357 -5.24 6.61 -26.56
CA ASN A 357 -6.07 5.88 -25.60
C ASN A 357 -5.43 4.56 -25.14
N PHE A 358 -4.15 4.63 -24.74
CA PHE A 358 -3.37 3.49 -24.25
C PHE A 358 -3.09 2.37 -25.27
N LYS A 359 -3.30 2.60 -26.56
CA LYS A 359 -2.90 1.68 -27.64
C LYS A 359 -1.40 1.75 -27.96
N SER A 360 -0.73 2.79 -27.49
CA SER A 360 0.70 3.02 -27.71
C SER A 360 1.37 3.65 -26.48
N GLN A 361 2.69 3.50 -26.36
CA GLN A 361 3.46 4.22 -25.36
C GLN A 361 3.48 5.72 -25.70
N ALA A 362 3.39 6.57 -24.66
CA ALA A 362 3.44 8.02 -24.82
C ALA A 362 4.69 8.43 -25.61
N LYS A 363 4.51 9.33 -26.59
CA LYS A 363 5.59 9.77 -27.48
C LYS A 363 6.71 10.47 -26.69
N SER A 364 6.34 11.32 -25.74
CA SER A 364 7.25 11.96 -24.78
C SER A 364 8.15 10.94 -24.04
N LEU A 365 7.61 9.81 -23.58
CA LEU A 365 8.41 8.75 -22.94
C LEU A 365 9.41 8.08 -23.88
N LYS A 366 9.15 8.02 -25.19
CA LYS A 366 10.08 7.46 -26.19
C LYS A 366 11.22 8.42 -26.49
N GLU A 367 10.93 9.71 -26.60
CA GLU A 367 11.92 10.77 -26.85
C GLU A 367 12.91 10.86 -25.67
N ILE A 368 12.38 10.81 -24.44
CA ILE A 368 13.20 10.83 -23.21
C ILE A 368 14.08 9.58 -23.06
N LYS A 369 13.60 8.40 -23.47
CA LYS A 369 14.44 7.18 -23.52
C LYS A 369 15.49 7.23 -24.63
N GLY A 370 15.22 7.96 -25.72
CA GLY A 370 16.16 8.20 -26.81
C GLY A 370 17.33 9.08 -26.39
N GLU A 371 17.06 10.16 -25.64
CA GLU A 371 18.11 11.05 -25.12
C GLU A 371 19.03 10.37 -24.11
N ARG A 372 18.50 9.49 -23.24
CA ARG A 372 19.33 8.71 -22.30
C ARG A 372 20.23 7.69 -23.00
N ARG A 373 19.81 7.13 -24.14
CA ARG A 373 20.66 6.21 -24.94
C ARG A 373 21.71 6.94 -25.77
N GLY A 374 21.44 8.17 -26.22
CA GLY A 374 22.42 8.99 -26.93
C GLY A 374 23.55 9.55 -26.06
N GLY A 375 23.38 9.57 -24.73
CA GLY A 375 24.39 10.04 -23.77
C GLY A 375 25.37 8.97 -23.26
N GLU A 376 25.10 7.68 -23.49
CA GLU A 376 25.96 6.58 -23.03
C GLU A 376 26.95 6.07 -24.10
N ASP A 377 26.89 6.56 -25.35
CA ASP A 377 27.84 6.19 -26.42
C ASP A 377 29.07 7.11 -26.53
N HIS A 378 29.26 8.01 -25.57
CA HIS A 378 30.46 8.85 -25.47
C HIS A 378 31.03 8.84 -24.04
N ARG A 379 31.63 7.71 -23.63
CA ARG A 379 32.73 7.67 -22.65
C ARG A 379 33.52 6.37 -22.73
#